data_AF-A0A2N4SY53-F1
#
_entry.id   AF-A0A2N4SY53-F1
#
_cell.length_a   1.000
_cell.length_b   1.000
_cell.length_c   1.000
_cell.angle_alpha   90.00
_cell.angle_beta   90.00
_cell.angle_gamma   90.00
#
_symmetry.space_group_name_H-M   'P 1'
#
loop_
_entity.id
_entity.type
_entity.pdbx_description
1 polymer ?
#
loop_
_entity_poly.entity_id
_entity_poly.type
_entity_poly.pdbx_seq_one_letter_code
_entity_poly.pdbx_strand_id
1 'polypeptide(L)' 'MLAGLVIVADTPGRTPKSLAAATRVIAGGVPSTWVVPWIEELRLTGAVDWESMAREPRKVLTALGEAVDELISERTPQ' A
#
# COMPACT_ATOMS: atom_id res chain seq x y z
N MET A 1 -10.07 14.66 6.94
CA MET A 1 -8.89 14.22 7.71
C MET A 1 -7.98 13.37 6.81
N LEU A 2 -6.67 13.33 7.07
CA LEU A 2 -5.73 12.43 6.40
C LEU A 2 -5.92 11.01 6.96
N ALA A 3 -6.10 10.01 6.10
CA ALA A 3 -6.29 8.62 6.52
C ALA A 3 -4.96 7.84 6.71
N GLY A 4 -3.90 8.25 6.01
CA GLY A 4 -2.59 7.59 6.09
C GLY A 4 -1.75 7.84 4.85
N LEU A 5 -0.69 7.05 4.70
CA LEU A 5 0.26 7.13 3.58
C LEU A 5 0.47 5.77 2.91
N VAL A 6 0.45 5.74 1.58
CA VAL A 6 0.85 4.58 0.79
C VAL A 6 2.24 4.82 0.20
N ILE A 7 3.15 3.89 0.44
CA ILE A 7 4.52 3.90 -0.11
C ILE A 7 4.58 2.76 -1.13
N VAL A 8 4.92 3.07 -2.37
CA VAL A 8 4.94 2.10 -3.47
C VAL A 8 6.37 1.91 -3.95
N ALA A 9 6.82 0.66 -4.05
CA ALA A 9 8.12 0.37 -4.65
C ALA A 9 8.13 0.74 -6.15
N ASP A 10 9.18 1.43 -6.56
CA ASP A 10 9.42 1.85 -7.93
C ASP A 10 10.19 0.81 -8.75
N THR A 11 10.78 -0.17 -8.08
CA THR A 11 11.66 -1.19 -8.67
C THR A 11 11.52 -2.53 -7.92
N PRO A 12 11.79 -3.67 -8.58
CA PRO A 12 11.78 -4.97 -7.92
C PRO A 12 12.94 -5.14 -6.94
N GLY A 13 12.75 -6.03 -5.98
CA GLY A 13 13.79 -6.45 -5.05
C GLY A 13 13.68 -5.80 -3.66
N ARG A 14 14.80 -5.81 -2.94
CA ARG A 14 14.83 -5.41 -1.54
C ARG A 14 14.92 -3.90 -1.39
N THR A 15 14.06 -3.33 -0.53
CA THR A 15 14.14 -1.92 -0.14
C THR A 15 15.52 -1.57 0.44
N PRO A 16 16.22 -0.57 -0.12
CA PRO A 16 17.48 -0.04 0.43
C PRO A 16 17.34 0.37 1.90
N LYS A 17 18.42 0.20 2.69
CA LYS A 17 18.41 0.52 4.13
C LYS A 17 18.02 1.97 4.43
N SER A 18 18.48 2.91 3.61
CA SER A 18 18.15 4.33 3.74
C SER A 18 16.65 4.58 3.56
N LEU A 19 16.02 3.96 2.57
CA LEU A 19 14.58 4.06 2.35
C LEU A 19 13.80 3.37 3.46
N ALA A 20 14.23 2.19 3.93
CA ALA A 20 13.59 1.52 5.06
C ALA A 20 13.63 2.37 6.34
N ALA A 21 14.73 3.08 6.60
CA ALA A 21 14.84 4.01 7.72
C ALA A 21 13.89 5.20 7.56
N ALA A 22 13.82 5.81 6.37
CA ALA A 22 12.89 6.90 6.09
C ALA A 22 11.42 6.48 6.25
N THR A 23 11.04 5.30 5.74
CA THR A 23 9.72 4.72 5.94
C THR A 23 9.37 4.59 7.41
N ARG A 24 10.32 4.14 8.25
CA ARG A 24 10.09 3.99 9.69
C ARG A 24 9.87 5.32 10.42
N VAL A 25 10.58 6.37 10.01
CA VAL A 25 10.39 7.72 10.55
C VAL A 25 9.00 8.25 10.19
N ILE A 26 8.63 8.16 8.90
CA ILE A 26 7.33 8.65 8.40
C ILE A 26 6.17 7.89 9.04
N ALA A 27 6.29 6.58 9.22
CA ALA A 27 5.26 5.75 9.84
C ALA A 27 4.89 6.19 11.27
N GLY A 28 5.79 6.87 11.99
CA GLY A 28 5.49 7.44 13.31
C GLY A 28 4.72 8.76 13.26
N GLY A 29 4.58 9.39 12.08
CA GLY A 29 3.99 10.72 11.91
C GLY A 29 2.65 10.74 11.17
N VAL A 30 2.14 9.59 10.73
CA VAL A 30 0.86 9.47 10.02
C VAL A 30 -0.01 8.39 10.68
N PRO A 31 -1.36 8.44 10.56
CA PRO A 31 -2.24 7.48 11.23
C PRO A 31 -1.97 6.03 10.84
N SER A 32 -1.75 5.78 9.55
CA SER A 32 -1.50 4.46 8.98
C SER A 32 -0.48 4.55 7.84
N THR A 33 0.31 3.49 7.65
CA THR A 33 1.25 3.38 6.52
C THR A 33 1.13 2.01 5.86
N TRP A 34 0.98 1.97 4.54
CA TRP A 34 0.98 0.74 3.73
C TRP A 34 2.16 0.76 2.78
N VAL A 35 3.00 -0.28 2.83
CA VAL A 35 4.16 -0.43 1.93
C VAL A 35 3.82 -1.46 0.86
N VAL A 36 3.47 -0.98 -0.32
CA VAL A 36 3.13 -1.80 -1.47
C VAL A 36 4.43 -2.22 -2.17
N PRO A 37 4.78 -3.51 -2.21
CA PRO A 37 5.96 -3.99 -2.92
C PRO A 37 5.79 -3.82 -4.43
N TRP A 38 6.86 -4.09 -5.19
CA TRP A 38 6.77 -4.14 -6.64
C TRP A 38 5.86 -5.29 -7.08
N ILE A 39 4.91 -4.99 -7.96
CA ILE A 39 4.00 -5.96 -8.58
C ILE A 39 4.22 -5.82 -10.09
N GLU A 40 4.86 -6.83 -10.69
CA GLU A 40 5.31 -6.79 -12.08
C GLU A 40 4.13 -6.62 -13.05
N GLU A 41 3.04 -7.36 -12.81
CA GLU A 41 1.88 -7.41 -13.68
C GLU A 41 1.17 -6.05 -13.78
N LEU A 42 1.09 -5.32 -12.67
CA LEU A 42 0.53 -3.96 -12.65
C LEU A 42 1.36 -2.96 -13.46
N ARG A 43 2.66 -3.22 -13.65
CA ARG A 43 3.58 -2.33 -14.36
C ARG A 43 3.54 -2.60 -15.86
N LEU A 44 3.47 -3.87 -16.24
CA LEU A 44 3.43 -4.28 -17.64
C LEU A 44 2.03 -4.16 -18.26
N THR A 45 0.99 -4.46 -17.48
CA THR A 45 -0.37 -4.65 -18.03
C THR A 45 -1.41 -3.72 -17.42
N GLY A 46 -1.11 -3.06 -16.29
CA GLY A 46 -2.07 -2.25 -15.54
C GLY A 46 -3.15 -3.08 -14.82
N ALA A 47 -3.10 -4.41 -14.95
CA ALA A 47 -4.01 -5.34 -14.31
C ALA A 47 -3.21 -6.42 -13.58
N VAL A 48 -3.85 -7.05 -12.61
CA VAL A 48 -3.31 -8.21 -11.92
C VAL A 48 -4.47 -9.12 -11.60
N ASP A 49 -4.28 -10.42 -11.82
CA ASP A 49 -5.24 -11.40 -11.33
C ASP A 49 -5.04 -11.56 -9.81
N TRP A 50 -6.10 -11.24 -9.07
CA TRP A 50 -6.09 -11.24 -7.62
C TRP A 50 -5.82 -12.62 -7.02
N GLU A 51 -6.31 -13.68 -7.66
CA GLU A 51 -6.17 -15.05 -7.17
C GLU A 51 -4.75 -15.59 -7.37
N SER A 52 -4.05 -15.16 -8.43
CA SER A 52 -2.66 -15.55 -8.67
C SER A 52 -1.61 -14.67 -7.99
N MET A 53 -2.00 -13.52 -7.41
CA MET A 53 -1.07 -12.60 -6.73
C MET A 53 -0.26 -13.27 -5.61
N ALA A 54 0.98 -12.83 -5.39
CA ALA A 54 1.75 -13.25 -4.22
C ALA A 54 1.06 -12.82 -2.90
N ARG A 55 1.24 -13.62 -1.84
CA ARG A 55 0.56 -13.40 -0.54
C ARG A 55 0.86 -12.03 0.08
N GLU A 56 2.11 -11.59 0.01
CA GLU A 56 2.55 -10.34 0.64
C GLU A 56 1.90 -9.09 0.02
N PRO A 57 1.98 -8.85 -1.31
CA PRO A 57 1.25 -7.74 -1.92
C PRO A 57 -0.25 -7.82 -1.68
N ARG A 58 -0.86 -9.02 -1.77
CA ARG A 58 -2.30 -9.20 -1.53
C ARG A 58 -2.69 -8.75 -0.13
N LYS A 59 -1.94 -9.15 0.90
CA LYS A 59 -2.20 -8.76 2.30
C LYS A 59 -2.20 -7.23 2.47
N VAL A 60 -1.22 -6.55 1.87
CA VAL A 60 -1.11 -5.08 1.97
C VAL A 60 -2.27 -4.40 1.25
N LEU A 61 -2.61 -4.87 0.05
CA LEU A 61 -3.70 -4.30 -0.75
C LEU A 61 -5.08 -4.55 -0.12
N THR A 62 -5.31 -5.70 0.52
CA THR A 62 -6.53 -5.95 1.31
C THR A 62 -6.65 -4.94 2.44
N ALA A 63 -5.60 -4.78 3.26
CA ALA A 63 -5.62 -3.83 4.38
C ALA A 63 -5.77 -2.38 3.92
N LEU A 64 -5.25 -2.03 2.74
CA LEU A 64 -5.45 -0.71 2.15
C LEU A 64 -6.90 -0.53 1.66
N GLY A 65 -7.47 -1.55 1.00
CA GLY A 65 -8.86 -1.55 0.55
C GLY A 65 -9.83 -1.35 1.71
N GLU A 66 -9.67 -2.10 2.80
CA GLU A 66 -10.48 -1.97 4.01
C GLU A 66 -10.44 -0.54 4.58
N ALA A 67 -9.26 0.08 4.65
CA ALA A 67 -9.11 1.44 5.13
C ALA A 67 -9.70 2.49 4.18
N VAL A 68 -9.66 2.24 2.88
CA VAL A 68 -10.30 3.10 1.87
C VAL A 68 -11.82 2.99 1.97
N ASP A 69 -12.36 1.79 2.15
CA ASP A 69 -13.80 1.55 2.30
C ASP A 69 -14.34 2.24 3.55
N GLU A 70 -13.61 2.14 4.68
CA GLU A 70 -13.92 2.87 5.92
C GLU A 70 -13.95 4.38 5.67
N LEU A 71 -12.91 4.93 5.02
CA LEU A 71 -12.84 6.35 4.72
C LEU A 71 -13.97 6.82 3.79
N ILE A 72 -14.35 6.02 2.79
CA ILE A 72 -15.44 6.35 1.87
C ILE A 72 -16.79 6.30 2.60
N SER A 73 -16.99 5.33 3.49
CA SER A 73 -18.19 5.20 4.30
C SER A 73 -18.37 6.40 5.24
N GLU A 74 -17.30 6.85 5.90
CA GLU A 74 -17.33 8.06 6.76
C GLU A 74 -17.63 9.35 6.00
N ARG A 75 -17.28 9.41 4.70
CA ARG A 75 -17.46 10.60 3.84
C ARG A 75 -18.87 10.72 3.26
N THR A 76 -19.67 9.65 3.30
CA THR A 76 -21.03 9.63 2.73
C THR A 76 -22.03 9.64 3.88
N PRO A 77 -22.55 10.81 4.32
CA PRO A 77 -23.62 10.82 5.30
C PRO A 77 -24.88 10.24 4.64
N GLN A 78 -25.56 9.36 5.38
CA GLN A 78 -26.91 8.86 5.07
C GLN A 78 -27.90 10.03 4.90
#